data_AF-A0A378K6U2-F1
#
_entry.id   AF-A0A378K6U2-F1
#
_cell.length_a   1.000
_cell.length_b   1.000
_cell.length_c   1.000
_cell.angle_alpha   90.00
_cell.angle_beta   90.00
_cell.angle_gamma   90.00
#
_symmetry.space_group_name_H-M   'P 1'
#
loop_
_entity.id
_entity.type
_entity.pdbx_description
1 polymer ?
#
loop_
_entity_poly.entity_id
_entity_poly.type
_entity_poly.pdbx_seq_one_letter_code
_entity_poly.pdbx_strand_id
1 'polypeptide(L)'
;MMRMFSVRRNPSAVMRKDLSLTSRPLLQAPLLKSSVNPQNTLKNKELKERKFTETLPDSRFFSKLKLAEQDQFSHRKRKRFNYQKNFSAALSLPYSRKELDVHRDEEGALLSMVKKYVIEHANRRVDLFFYTLIAYYNTEIVPTNGYTDLQHGRGRNTNRGRTITEACHSSLTPSLLDSTIYQNKGRLKHKSLLSGTHFMDSLNATVELPPFVNDFDDILEKTCRKKCLKILHEVSLGRINPMEGLTLFLKMMQDILIKFKEEAESENQSVLLQNSLIRKKFISPNLIDLVINGTLLTTFSDSTQSASDDYIQLLLRMTSEEKALCEKDEKGKIKLYLAKIMDIQNEILTSKNGEFVPGL
;
A
#
# COMPACT_ATOMS: atom_id res chain seq x y z
N MET A 1 1.09 -11.83 8.29
CA MET A 1 0.01 -11.27 9.12
C MET A 1 0.01 -9.76 8.89
N MET A 2 -0.86 -9.25 8.03
CA MET A 2 -1.07 -7.80 7.92
C MET A 2 -1.67 -7.34 9.26
N ARG A 3 -0.89 -6.61 10.05
CA ARG A 3 -1.27 -6.19 11.40
C ARG A 3 -2.21 -5.00 11.30
N MET A 4 -3.52 -5.25 11.30
CA MET A 4 -4.53 -4.23 11.57
C MET A 4 -5.31 -4.62 12.81
N PHE A 5 -4.92 -4.15 14.00
CA PHE A 5 -5.83 -4.05 15.16
C PHE A 5 -5.41 -2.97 16.17
N SER A 6 -6.35 -2.06 16.41
CA SER A 6 -6.88 -1.68 17.73
C SER A 6 -5.86 -1.47 18.87
N VAL A 7 -5.57 -0.20 19.19
CA VAL A 7 -5.03 0.18 20.50
C VAL A 7 -6.20 0.55 21.42
N ARG A 8 -6.67 -0.42 22.20
CA ARG A 8 -7.37 -0.12 23.47
C ARG A 8 -6.34 0.44 24.45
N ARG A 9 -6.63 1.63 24.96
CA ARG A 9 -5.90 2.26 26.06
C ARG A 9 -6.04 1.40 27.33
N ASN A 10 -4.93 1.04 27.96
CA ASN A 10 -4.92 0.74 29.39
C ASN A 10 -3.95 1.72 30.07
N PRO A 11 -4.43 2.51 31.04
CA PRO A 11 -3.57 3.31 31.89
C PRO A 11 -2.98 2.45 33.03
N SER A 12 -1.82 2.92 33.46
CA SER A 12 -1.02 2.64 34.66
C SER A 12 -1.67 1.83 35.79
N ALA A 13 -0.88 0.87 36.30
CA ALA A 13 -1.07 0.20 37.57
C ALA A 13 -0.99 1.18 38.76
N VAL A 14 -1.97 1.12 39.67
CA VAL A 14 -1.82 1.44 41.09
C VAL A 14 -2.65 0.42 41.88
N MET A 15 -2.02 -0.24 42.84
CA MET A 15 -2.63 -1.19 43.76
C MET A 15 -3.57 -0.50 44.76
N ARG A 16 -4.72 -1.10 45.09
CA ARG A 16 -5.01 -1.71 46.43
C ARG A 16 -6.50 -2.00 46.66
N LYS A 17 -6.68 -3.14 47.34
CA LYS A 17 -7.69 -3.55 48.32
C LYS A 17 -9.03 -4.12 47.86
N ASP A 18 -9.20 -5.36 48.32
CA ASP A 18 -10.43 -6.13 48.49
C ASP A 18 -11.58 -5.33 49.07
N LEU A 19 -12.79 -5.58 48.56
CA LEU A 19 -14.04 -5.52 49.30
C LEU A 19 -15.08 -6.35 48.51
N SER A 20 -15.38 -7.53 49.02
CA SER A 20 -16.57 -8.31 48.66
C SER A 20 -17.83 -7.62 49.21
N LEU A 21 -18.95 -7.62 48.47
CA LEU A 21 -20.32 -7.56 49.00
C LEU A 21 -21.36 -7.85 47.89
N THR A 22 -21.92 -9.06 47.97
CA THR A 22 -23.32 -9.49 47.73
C THR A 22 -24.34 -8.61 46.94
N SER A 23 -24.88 -9.23 45.88
CA SER A 23 -26.33 -9.50 45.62
C SER A 23 -27.35 -8.41 45.22
N ARG A 24 -27.99 -8.66 44.04
CA ARG A 24 -29.35 -8.31 43.53
C ARG A 24 -29.57 -6.97 42.77
N PRO A 25 -30.61 -6.83 41.92
CA PRO A 25 -30.88 -7.59 40.67
C PRO A 25 -31.35 -6.69 39.48
N LEU A 26 -31.45 -7.31 38.29
CA LEU A 26 -32.36 -7.01 37.16
C LEU A 26 -32.89 -5.56 36.96
N LEU A 27 -32.39 -4.90 35.91
CA LEU A 27 -33.20 -4.01 35.09
C LEU A 27 -33.15 -4.52 33.64
N GLN A 28 -34.30 -5.02 33.20
CA GLN A 28 -34.61 -5.39 31.82
C GLN A 28 -34.47 -4.15 30.93
N ALA A 29 -33.65 -4.25 29.88
CA ALA A 29 -33.70 -3.35 28.75
C ALA A 29 -34.46 -4.05 27.60
N PRO A 30 -35.28 -3.32 26.82
CA PRO A 30 -36.36 -3.92 26.03
C PRO A 30 -35.82 -4.67 24.80
N LEU A 31 -36.41 -5.85 24.54
CA LEU A 31 -36.39 -6.49 23.23
C LEU A 31 -37.01 -5.53 22.20
N LEU A 32 -36.18 -4.85 21.42
CA LEU A 32 -36.58 -4.35 20.11
C LEU A 32 -36.31 -5.47 19.10
N LYS A 33 -37.38 -6.22 18.78
CA LYS A 33 -37.47 -7.07 17.61
C LYS A 33 -37.28 -6.19 16.37
N SER A 34 -36.10 -6.22 15.76
CA SER A 34 -35.95 -5.90 14.34
C SER A 34 -35.63 -7.18 13.60
N SER A 35 -36.68 -7.89 13.18
CA SER A 35 -36.58 -8.90 12.14
C SER A 35 -36.28 -8.19 10.82
N VAL A 36 -35.00 -8.01 10.51
CA VAL A 36 -34.56 -7.71 9.14
C VAL A 36 -33.78 -8.92 8.68
N ASN A 37 -34.51 -9.77 7.96
CA ASN A 37 -34.01 -10.94 7.28
C ASN A 37 -33.00 -10.48 6.21
N PRO A 38 -31.69 -10.80 6.26
CA PRO A 38 -30.72 -10.31 5.29
C PRO A 38 -30.82 -11.00 3.91
N GLN A 39 -31.87 -11.78 3.66
CA GLN A 39 -31.98 -12.66 2.50
C GLN A 39 -32.79 -12.09 1.31
N ASN A 40 -33.21 -10.82 1.31
CA ASN A 40 -34.13 -10.34 0.26
C ASN A 40 -33.76 -9.02 -0.46
N THR A 41 -32.47 -8.68 -0.60
CA THR A 41 -32.06 -7.53 -1.43
C THR A 41 -30.93 -7.77 -2.43
N LEU A 42 -30.57 -9.03 -2.69
CA LEU A 42 -29.88 -9.40 -3.93
C LEU A 42 -30.85 -10.21 -4.80
N LYS A 43 -31.77 -9.50 -5.46
CA LYS A 43 -32.32 -10.05 -6.70
C LYS A 43 -31.14 -10.24 -7.65
N ASN A 44 -30.92 -11.49 -8.02
CA ASN A 44 -30.20 -11.93 -9.20
C ASN A 44 -30.57 -11.03 -10.39
N LYS A 45 -29.86 -9.91 -10.55
CA LYS A 45 -29.68 -9.31 -11.86
C LYS A 45 -28.65 -10.21 -12.52
N GLU A 46 -29.18 -11.08 -13.38
CA GLU A 46 -28.47 -11.74 -14.46
C GLU A 46 -27.18 -11.00 -14.80
N LEU A 47 -26.08 -11.75 -14.84
CA LEU A 47 -24.87 -11.41 -15.58
C LEU A 47 -25.28 -11.13 -17.04
N LYS A 48 -25.87 -9.97 -17.31
CA LYS A 48 -25.95 -9.43 -18.65
C LYS A 48 -24.55 -9.00 -18.98
N GLU A 49 -23.97 -9.63 -20.00
CA GLU A 49 -22.73 -9.24 -20.67
C GLU A 49 -22.70 -7.71 -20.83
N ARG A 50 -22.03 -7.04 -19.89
CA ARG A 50 -21.66 -5.65 -20.06
C ARG A 50 -20.59 -5.66 -21.13
N LYS A 51 -20.91 -5.10 -22.29
CA LYS A 51 -19.95 -4.94 -23.39
C LYS A 51 -18.78 -4.11 -22.87
N PHE A 52 -17.65 -4.76 -22.61
CA PHE A 52 -16.38 -4.10 -22.35
C PHE A 52 -16.11 -3.11 -23.49
N THR A 53 -15.93 -1.83 -23.18
CA THR A 53 -15.31 -0.92 -24.15
C THR A 53 -13.87 -1.38 -24.33
N GLU A 54 -13.58 -2.01 -25.47
CA GLU A 54 -12.29 -2.65 -25.77
C GLU A 54 -11.09 -1.68 -25.78
N THR A 55 -11.33 -0.38 -25.88
CA THR A 55 -10.27 0.62 -26.03
C THR A 55 -9.82 1.19 -24.69
N LEU A 56 -8.53 1.00 -24.38
CA LEU A 56 -7.87 1.74 -23.30
C LEU A 56 -8.07 3.25 -23.52
N PRO A 57 -8.33 4.03 -22.45
CA PRO A 57 -8.47 5.48 -22.59
C PRO A 57 -7.24 6.10 -23.25
N ASP A 58 -7.48 7.03 -24.17
CA ASP A 58 -6.41 7.68 -24.92
C ASP A 58 -5.70 8.77 -24.08
N SER A 59 -4.66 9.39 -24.67
CA SER A 59 -3.93 10.47 -24.01
C SER A 59 -4.80 11.70 -23.71
N ARG A 60 -5.88 11.92 -24.47
CA ARG A 60 -6.80 13.05 -24.28
C ARG A 60 -7.62 12.86 -23.01
N PHE A 61 -8.05 11.63 -22.72
CA PHE A 61 -8.72 11.28 -21.46
C PHE A 61 -7.86 11.66 -20.24
N PHE A 62 -6.62 11.19 -20.19
CA PHE A 62 -5.73 11.47 -19.05
C PHE A 62 -5.33 12.95 -18.95
N SER A 63 -5.23 13.65 -20.09
CA SER A 63 -5.00 15.09 -20.12
C SER A 63 -6.16 15.86 -19.50
N LYS A 64 -7.42 15.46 -19.80
CA LYS A 64 -8.62 16.06 -19.19
C LYS A 64 -8.66 15.83 -17.67
N LEU A 65 -8.29 14.64 -17.20
CA LEU A 65 -8.18 14.36 -15.76
C LEU A 65 -7.16 15.30 -15.11
N LYS A 66 -6.00 15.48 -15.72
CA LYS A 66 -4.93 16.34 -15.20
C LYS A 66 -5.33 17.81 -15.13
N LEU A 67 -6.06 18.30 -16.13
CA LEU A 67 -6.63 19.65 -16.11
C LEU A 67 -7.65 19.80 -14.96
N ALA A 68 -8.52 18.81 -14.77
CA ALA A 68 -9.49 18.81 -13.67
C ALA A 68 -8.80 18.78 -12.29
N GLU A 69 -7.73 18.00 -12.14
CA GLU A 69 -6.91 18.00 -10.92
C GLU A 69 -6.33 19.39 -10.64
N GLN A 70 -5.79 20.05 -11.66
CA GLN A 70 -5.20 21.38 -11.53
C GLN A 70 -6.24 22.44 -11.14
N ASP A 71 -7.42 22.41 -11.76
CA ASP A 71 -8.53 23.33 -11.49
C ASP A 71 -9.07 23.14 -10.06
N GLN A 72 -9.35 21.89 -9.69
CA GLN A 72 -10.00 21.59 -8.42
C GLN A 72 -9.06 21.63 -7.20
N PHE A 73 -7.77 21.36 -7.42
CA PHE A 73 -6.73 21.24 -6.38
C PHE A 73 -5.53 22.15 -6.67
N SER A 74 -5.80 23.45 -6.85
CA SER A 74 -4.78 24.46 -7.16
C SER A 74 -3.69 24.59 -6.08
N HIS A 75 -4.01 24.26 -4.82
CA HIS A 75 -3.06 24.32 -3.70
C HIS A 75 -2.30 22.99 -3.53
N ARG A 76 -1.07 22.95 -4.03
CA ARG A 76 -0.20 21.75 -4.04
C ARG A 76 0.62 21.56 -2.76
N LYS A 77 0.24 22.16 -1.62
CA LYS A 77 1.03 21.97 -0.39
C LYS A 77 0.70 20.62 0.25
N ARG A 78 1.69 19.73 0.32
CA ARG A 78 1.55 18.43 0.99
C ARG A 78 1.28 18.60 2.48
N LYS A 79 0.19 18.00 2.96
CA LYS A 79 -0.12 17.84 4.39
C LYS A 79 0.76 16.74 4.96
N ARG A 80 1.59 17.08 5.95
CA ARG A 80 2.54 16.16 6.58
C ARG A 80 2.17 15.89 8.04
N PHE A 81 1.90 14.65 8.37
CA PHE A 81 1.55 14.20 9.72
C PHE A 81 2.77 13.63 10.45
N ASN A 82 2.74 13.65 11.79
CA ASN A 82 3.80 13.08 12.62
C ASN A 82 3.55 11.58 12.82
N TYR A 83 4.60 10.76 12.87
CA TYR A 83 4.54 9.33 13.19
C TYR A 83 3.79 9.01 14.49
N GLN A 84 3.81 9.91 15.48
CA GLN A 84 3.08 9.72 16.75
C GLN A 84 1.55 9.83 16.60
N LYS A 85 1.08 10.47 15.53
CA LYS A 85 -0.35 10.58 15.19
C LYS A 85 -0.71 9.46 14.22
N ASN A 86 -0.34 8.23 14.56
CA ASN A 86 -0.44 7.10 13.65
C ASN A 86 -1.90 6.64 13.51
N PHE A 87 -2.58 7.19 12.53
CA PHE A 87 -3.85 6.66 12.01
C PHE A 87 -3.60 5.80 10.76
N SER A 88 -2.34 5.46 10.47
CA SER A 88 -1.93 4.66 9.32
C SER A 88 -0.89 3.62 9.74
N ALA A 89 -0.17 3.03 8.78
CA ALA A 89 0.93 2.10 9.06
C ALA A 89 2.30 2.80 9.12
N ALA A 90 2.39 4.13 9.22
CA ALA A 90 3.67 4.85 9.14
C ALA A 90 4.66 4.43 10.26
N LEU A 91 5.94 4.30 9.94
CA LEU A 91 6.97 3.82 10.87
C LEU A 91 8.12 4.82 11.01
N SER A 92 8.41 5.21 12.26
CA SER A 92 9.65 5.91 12.61
C SER A 92 10.75 4.93 13.00
N LEU A 93 12.01 5.34 12.84
CA LEU A 93 13.14 4.55 13.34
C LEU A 93 13.17 4.57 14.88
N PRO A 94 13.51 3.44 15.53
CA PRO A 94 13.54 3.29 16.98
C PRO A 94 14.85 3.82 17.61
N TYR A 95 15.69 4.47 16.81
CA TYR A 95 16.96 5.04 17.24
C TYR A 95 16.76 6.50 17.64
N SER A 96 17.56 7.03 18.56
CA SER A 96 17.58 8.47 18.83
C SER A 96 18.21 9.24 17.68
N ARG A 97 17.99 10.57 17.64
CA ARG A 97 18.68 11.45 16.67
C ARG A 97 20.19 11.35 16.80
N LYS A 98 20.71 11.23 18.03
CA LYS A 98 22.15 11.17 18.31
C LYS A 98 22.77 9.90 17.73
N GLU A 99 22.13 8.74 17.95
CA GLU A 99 22.61 7.46 17.40
C GLU A 99 22.66 7.48 15.86
N LEU A 100 21.64 8.05 15.21
CA LEU A 100 21.62 8.14 13.75
C LEU A 100 22.65 9.15 13.21
N ASP A 101 22.88 10.27 13.90
CA ASP A 101 23.84 11.28 13.46
C ASP A 101 25.29 10.80 13.55
N VAL A 102 25.62 9.93 14.52
CA VAL A 102 26.96 9.33 14.66
C VAL A 102 27.37 8.56 13.40
N HIS A 103 26.44 7.83 12.79
CA HIS A 103 26.70 7.04 11.59
C HIS A 103 26.29 7.74 10.29
N ARG A 104 25.88 9.02 10.33
CA ARG A 104 25.26 9.72 9.18
C ARG A 104 26.07 9.58 7.88
N ASP A 105 27.38 9.69 8.00
CA ASP A 105 28.31 9.72 6.86
C ASP A 105 28.87 8.30 6.54
N GLU A 106 28.42 7.26 7.25
CA GLU A 106 28.82 5.86 7.08
C GLU A 106 27.63 5.03 6.56
N GLU A 107 27.40 5.05 5.24
CA GLU A 107 26.22 4.40 4.61
C GLU A 107 26.06 2.93 5.01
N GLY A 108 27.16 2.17 5.06
CA GLY A 108 27.14 0.75 5.44
C GLY A 108 26.71 0.51 6.89
N ALA A 109 27.15 1.37 7.82
CA ALA A 109 26.76 1.29 9.22
C ALA A 109 25.27 1.66 9.40
N LEU A 110 24.82 2.75 8.77
CA LEU A 110 23.41 3.12 8.77
C LEU A 110 22.52 2.03 8.16
N LEU A 111 22.91 1.47 7.02
CA LEU A 111 22.17 0.41 6.36
C LEU A 111 22.04 -0.82 7.27
N SER A 112 23.11 -1.17 7.98
CA SER A 112 23.10 -2.26 8.97
C SER A 112 22.13 -1.99 10.11
N MET A 113 22.07 -0.76 10.62
CA MET A 113 21.09 -0.36 11.66
C MET A 113 19.65 -0.45 11.16
N VAL A 114 19.39 -0.03 9.91
CA VAL A 114 18.01 0.07 9.38
C VAL A 114 17.56 -1.13 8.56
N LYS A 115 18.37 -2.19 8.44
CA LYS A 115 18.13 -3.37 7.59
C LYS A 115 16.68 -3.87 7.61
N LYS A 116 16.13 -4.10 8.80
CA LYS A 116 14.75 -4.62 8.96
C LYS A 116 13.67 -3.65 8.46
N TYR A 117 13.92 -2.35 8.52
CA TYR A 117 12.99 -1.32 8.06
C TYR A 117 13.01 -1.19 6.53
N VAL A 118 14.16 -1.42 5.89
CA VAL A 118 14.26 -1.51 4.42
C VAL A 118 13.46 -2.71 3.91
N ILE A 119 13.62 -3.88 4.54
CA ILE A 119 12.87 -5.10 4.19
C ILE A 119 11.36 -4.88 4.37
N GLU A 120 10.93 -4.36 5.54
CA GLU A 120 9.53 -4.04 5.81
C GLU A 120 8.97 -3.02 4.81
N HIS A 121 9.74 -1.99 4.47
CA HIS A 121 9.34 -0.98 3.49
C HIS A 121 9.10 -1.58 2.11
N ALA A 122 10.01 -2.45 1.65
CA ALA A 122 9.90 -3.16 0.39
C ALA A 122 8.72 -4.16 0.40
N ASN A 123 8.47 -4.85 1.52
CA ASN A 123 7.34 -5.77 1.65
C ASN A 123 5.99 -5.03 1.58
N ARG A 124 5.86 -3.92 2.29
CA ARG A 124 4.64 -3.07 2.25
C ARG A 124 4.29 -2.57 0.87
N ARG A 125 5.29 -2.36 0.00
CA ARG A 125 5.05 -1.95 -1.38
C ARG A 125 4.22 -2.99 -2.12
N VAL A 126 4.51 -4.27 -1.90
CA VAL A 126 3.78 -5.40 -2.49
C VAL A 126 2.35 -5.43 -1.95
N ASP A 127 2.19 -5.38 -0.63
CA ASP A 127 0.88 -5.34 0.04
C ASP A 127 0.01 -4.18 -0.51
N LEU A 128 0.56 -2.96 -0.48
CA LEU A 128 -0.15 -1.76 -0.91
C LEU A 128 -0.51 -1.81 -2.40
N PHE A 129 0.35 -2.39 -3.25
CA PHE A 129 0.02 -2.56 -4.64
C PHE A 129 -1.12 -3.58 -4.81
N PHE A 130 -1.09 -4.72 -4.12
CA PHE A 130 -2.15 -5.72 -4.20
C PHE A 130 -3.52 -5.17 -3.77
N TYR A 131 -3.58 -4.44 -2.65
CA TYR A 131 -4.83 -3.81 -2.22
C TYR A 131 -5.29 -2.68 -3.15
N THR A 132 -4.36 -2.04 -3.87
CA THR A 132 -4.72 -1.11 -4.95
C THR A 132 -5.36 -1.85 -6.13
N LEU A 133 -4.84 -3.03 -6.50
CA LEU A 133 -5.47 -3.88 -7.52
C LEU A 133 -6.88 -4.28 -7.08
N ILE A 134 -7.07 -4.74 -5.84
CA ILE A 134 -8.38 -5.08 -5.29
C ILE A 134 -9.33 -3.88 -5.33
N ALA A 135 -8.87 -2.69 -4.93
CA ALA A 135 -9.71 -1.49 -4.90
C ALA A 135 -10.32 -1.15 -6.27
N TYR A 136 -9.52 -1.30 -7.33
CA TYR A 136 -9.93 -0.97 -8.69
C TYR A 136 -10.54 -2.15 -9.46
N TYR A 137 -10.44 -3.38 -8.96
CA TYR A 137 -10.84 -4.58 -9.70
C TYR A 137 -12.28 -4.49 -10.20
N ASN A 138 -12.44 -4.64 -11.52
CA ASN A 138 -13.72 -4.67 -12.20
C ASN A 138 -14.62 -3.43 -11.93
N THR A 139 -14.01 -2.28 -11.66
CA THR A 139 -14.73 -1.02 -11.44
C THR A 139 -15.00 -0.25 -12.73
N GLU A 140 -14.33 -0.61 -13.83
CA GLU A 140 -14.29 0.15 -15.09
C GLU A 140 -13.70 1.58 -14.96
N ILE A 141 -13.19 1.94 -13.78
CA ILE A 141 -12.55 3.23 -13.51
C ILE A 141 -11.05 3.09 -13.73
N VAL A 142 -10.52 3.72 -14.77
CA VAL A 142 -9.11 3.61 -15.14
C VAL A 142 -8.29 4.76 -14.51
N PRO A 143 -7.40 4.49 -13.53
CA PRO A 143 -6.67 5.55 -12.84
C PRO A 143 -5.39 5.98 -13.56
N THR A 144 -4.91 7.18 -13.24
CA THR A 144 -3.57 7.67 -13.55
C THR A 144 -2.90 8.20 -12.28
N ASN A 145 -1.64 8.63 -12.38
CA ASN A 145 -0.96 9.24 -11.25
C ASN A 145 -1.67 10.53 -10.84
N GLY A 146 -1.91 10.74 -9.56
CA GLY A 146 -2.33 12.01 -8.98
C GLY A 146 -1.17 12.77 -8.34
N TYR A 147 -1.41 14.01 -7.94
CA TYR A 147 -0.49 14.78 -7.12
C TYR A 147 -0.58 14.36 -5.64
N THR A 148 0.53 13.91 -5.07
CA THR A 148 0.64 13.49 -3.67
C THR A 148 0.60 14.68 -2.70
N ASP A 149 -0.57 14.89 -2.10
CA ASP A 149 -0.86 15.94 -1.12
C ASP A 149 -0.93 15.43 0.33
N LEU A 150 -0.74 14.14 0.57
CA LEU A 150 -0.68 13.53 1.89
C LEU A 150 0.69 12.89 2.12
N GLN A 151 1.15 12.86 3.38
CA GLN A 151 2.31 12.10 3.81
C GLN A 151 2.26 11.90 5.32
N HIS A 152 2.32 10.64 5.75
CA HIS A 152 2.35 10.28 7.16
C HIS A 152 3.77 9.96 7.57
N GLY A 153 4.44 10.93 8.18
CA GLY A 153 5.84 10.83 8.59
C GLY A 153 6.70 11.99 8.11
N ARG A 154 7.83 12.18 8.79
CA ARG A 154 8.85 13.20 8.46
C ARG A 154 10.23 12.67 8.82
N GLY A 155 11.20 12.94 7.96
CA GLY A 155 12.61 12.72 8.25
C GLY A 155 13.13 13.58 9.40
N ARG A 156 14.32 13.23 9.90
CA ARG A 156 15.03 13.96 10.96
C ARG A 156 16.21 14.70 10.37
N ASN A 157 16.46 15.87 10.95
CA ASN A 157 17.64 16.69 10.66
C ASN A 157 18.52 16.80 11.90
N THR A 158 19.81 17.06 11.67
CA THR A 158 20.74 17.50 12.71
C THR A 158 20.36 18.89 13.21
N ASN A 159 20.97 19.32 14.31
CA ASN A 159 20.78 20.69 14.82
C ASN A 159 21.29 21.76 13.83
N ARG A 160 22.19 21.39 12.91
CA ARG A 160 22.69 22.25 11.83
C ARG A 160 21.85 22.16 10.54
N GLY A 161 20.68 21.53 10.60
CA GLY A 161 19.76 21.41 9.47
C GLY A 161 20.15 20.39 8.40
N ARG A 162 21.17 19.55 8.63
CA ARG A 162 21.53 18.48 7.69
C ARG A 162 20.57 17.31 7.81
N THR A 163 20.11 16.75 6.69
CA THR A 163 19.25 15.55 6.67
C THR A 163 19.98 14.34 7.23
N ILE A 164 19.32 13.62 8.14
CA ILE A 164 19.79 12.32 8.69
C ILE A 164 18.92 11.19 8.11
N THR A 165 17.61 11.40 8.07
CA THR A 165 16.63 10.46 7.54
C THR A 165 15.57 11.20 6.74
N GLU A 166 14.86 10.47 5.89
CA GLU A 166 13.75 10.93 5.07
C GLU A 166 12.52 10.04 5.31
N ALA A 167 11.38 10.48 4.80
CA ALA A 167 10.11 9.76 4.91
C ALA A 167 9.79 9.11 3.57
N CYS A 168 10.23 7.86 3.38
CA CYS A 168 10.08 7.11 2.14
C CYS A 168 8.67 6.56 2.00
N HIS A 169 7.99 6.83 0.89
CA HIS A 169 6.65 6.26 0.61
C HIS A 169 6.77 4.80 0.24
N SER A 170 6.04 3.92 0.94
CA SER A 170 6.03 2.50 0.59
C SER A 170 5.27 2.23 -0.72
N SER A 171 4.24 3.02 -1.03
CA SER A 171 3.49 2.89 -2.28
C SER A 171 4.22 3.55 -3.45
N LEU A 172 4.30 2.86 -4.60
CA LEU A 172 4.76 3.45 -5.87
C LEU A 172 3.73 4.39 -6.51
N THR A 173 2.47 4.29 -6.07
CA THR A 173 1.32 5.08 -6.52
C THR A 173 0.60 5.70 -5.31
N PRO A 174 1.27 6.59 -4.54
CA PRO A 174 0.73 7.12 -3.29
C PRO A 174 -0.50 8.04 -3.51
N SER A 175 -0.67 8.57 -4.72
CA SER A 175 -1.87 9.29 -5.11
C SER A 175 -2.28 8.84 -6.51
N LEU A 176 -3.55 8.49 -6.65
CA LEU A 176 -4.19 8.22 -7.93
C LEU A 176 -5.18 9.33 -8.28
N LEU A 177 -5.47 9.43 -9.56
CA LEU A 177 -6.42 10.35 -10.16
C LEU A 177 -7.27 9.57 -11.15
N ASP A 178 -8.59 9.66 -11.05
CA ASP A 178 -9.50 8.94 -11.95
C ASP A 178 -10.78 9.74 -12.20
N SER A 179 -11.72 9.16 -12.96
CA SER A 179 -12.95 9.83 -13.39
C SER A 179 -13.88 10.24 -12.24
N THR A 180 -13.70 9.73 -11.03
CA THR A 180 -14.49 10.15 -9.86
C THR A 180 -14.27 11.61 -9.47
N ILE A 181 -13.17 12.24 -9.92
CA ILE A 181 -12.95 13.68 -9.73
C ILE A 181 -14.07 14.56 -10.30
N TYR A 182 -14.82 14.07 -11.28
CA TYR A 182 -15.95 14.77 -11.88
C TYR A 182 -17.25 14.65 -11.06
N GLN A 183 -17.27 13.78 -10.04
CA GLN A 183 -18.43 13.61 -9.16
C GLN A 183 -18.39 14.55 -7.95
N ASN A 184 -17.33 15.35 -7.81
CA ASN A 184 -17.18 16.32 -6.73
C ASN A 184 -18.33 17.32 -6.73
N LYS A 185 -19.14 17.29 -5.67
CA LYS A 185 -20.22 18.25 -5.40
C LYS A 185 -19.93 18.95 -4.07
N GLY A 186 -19.89 20.27 -4.08
CA GLY A 186 -19.71 21.06 -2.87
C GLY A 186 -18.26 21.11 -2.35
N ARG A 187 -18.09 21.06 -1.02
CA ARG A 187 -16.81 21.34 -0.35
C ARG A 187 -15.87 20.14 -0.27
N LEU A 188 -16.40 18.92 -0.28
CA LEU A 188 -15.59 17.70 -0.26
C LEU A 188 -15.18 17.37 -1.70
N LYS A 189 -13.86 17.34 -1.92
CA LYS A 189 -13.28 17.04 -3.24
C LYS A 189 -12.44 15.76 -3.15
N HIS A 190 -12.67 14.87 -4.11
CA HIS A 190 -12.03 13.59 -4.29
C HIS A 190 -11.21 13.62 -5.59
N LYS A 191 -10.01 13.06 -5.59
CA LYS A 191 -9.20 12.88 -6.82
C LYS A 191 -9.45 11.52 -7.47
N SER A 192 -9.86 10.56 -6.66
CA SER A 192 -10.01 9.16 -7.03
C SER A 192 -11.03 8.48 -6.13
N LEU A 193 -11.44 7.27 -6.52
CA LEU A 193 -12.32 6.41 -5.72
C LEU A 193 -11.75 6.10 -4.32
N LEU A 194 -10.43 6.22 -4.15
CA LEU A 194 -9.76 6.03 -2.86
C LEU A 194 -9.80 7.27 -1.96
N SER A 195 -10.17 8.43 -2.48
CA SER A 195 -10.10 9.69 -1.72
C SER A 195 -11.07 9.66 -0.54
N GLY A 196 -10.55 9.85 0.67
CA GLY A 196 -11.36 9.84 1.90
C GLY A 196 -11.47 8.46 2.57
N THR A 197 -10.89 7.41 1.99
CA THR A 197 -10.82 6.08 2.62
C THR A 197 -9.62 5.98 3.57
N HIS A 198 -9.67 5.04 4.52
CA HIS A 198 -8.50 4.70 5.33
C HIS A 198 -7.33 4.20 4.47
N PHE A 199 -7.63 3.48 3.38
CA PHE A 199 -6.61 2.95 2.50
C PHE A 199 -5.79 4.05 1.80
N MET A 200 -6.37 5.22 1.50
CA MET A 200 -5.61 6.38 1.02
C MET A 200 -4.55 6.85 2.03
N ASP A 201 -4.81 6.77 3.34
CA ASP A 201 -3.76 7.05 4.33
C ASP A 201 -2.67 5.99 4.32
N SER A 202 -3.04 4.71 4.16
CA SER A 202 -2.09 3.61 4.04
C SER A 202 -1.17 3.76 2.82
N LEU A 203 -1.70 4.19 1.67
CA LEU A 203 -0.91 4.49 0.47
C LEU A 203 0.09 5.64 0.69
N ASN A 204 -0.23 6.57 1.59
CA ASN A 204 0.61 7.71 1.94
C ASN A 204 1.40 7.48 3.25
N ALA A 205 1.41 6.25 3.77
CA ALA A 205 2.24 5.87 4.90
C ALA A 205 3.70 5.81 4.47
N THR A 206 4.58 6.34 5.34
CA THR A 206 6.03 6.32 5.09
C THR A 206 6.77 5.48 6.11
N VAL A 207 7.95 5.02 5.73
CA VAL A 207 8.95 4.49 6.65
C VAL A 207 10.09 5.49 6.72
N GLU A 208 10.49 5.85 7.93
CA GLU A 208 11.65 6.69 8.15
C GLU A 208 12.93 5.91 7.81
N LEU A 209 13.70 6.35 6.82
CA LEU A 209 14.89 5.67 6.33
C LEU A 209 16.00 6.67 5.94
N PRO A 210 17.27 6.26 5.84
CA PRO A 210 18.35 7.13 5.36
C PRO A 210 18.10 7.66 3.93
N PRO A 211 18.65 8.84 3.57
CA PRO A 211 18.46 9.45 2.24
C PRO A 211 18.80 8.54 1.07
N PHE A 212 19.89 7.77 1.16
CA PHE A 212 20.31 6.87 0.10
C PHE A 212 19.27 5.77 -0.22
N VAL A 213 18.39 5.43 0.73
CA VAL A 213 17.27 4.51 0.49
C VAL A 213 16.16 5.22 -0.29
N ASN A 214 15.82 6.45 0.09
CA ASN A 214 14.83 7.26 -0.63
C ASN A 214 15.29 7.57 -2.07
N ASP A 215 16.59 7.79 -2.27
CA ASP A 215 17.18 7.94 -3.59
C ASP A 215 17.00 6.70 -4.47
N PHE A 216 17.13 5.50 -3.89
CA PHE A 216 16.86 4.25 -4.58
C PHE A 216 15.36 4.09 -4.88
N ASP A 217 14.49 4.46 -3.94
CA ASP A 217 13.04 4.47 -4.16
C ASP A 217 12.64 5.42 -5.30
N ASP A 218 13.24 6.60 -5.42
CA ASP A 218 13.02 7.52 -6.54
C ASP A 218 13.36 6.89 -7.90
N ILE A 219 14.40 6.05 -7.96
CA ILE A 219 14.80 5.31 -9.16
C ILE A 219 13.79 4.20 -9.46
N LEU A 220 13.38 3.43 -8.44
CA LEU A 220 12.34 2.41 -8.58
C LEU A 220 11.01 3.03 -9.03
N GLU A 221 10.58 4.14 -8.43
CA GLU A 221 9.36 4.85 -8.79
C GLU A 221 9.37 5.29 -10.26
N LYS A 222 10.46 5.92 -10.73
CA LYS A 222 10.60 6.33 -12.13
C LYS A 222 10.51 5.13 -13.09
N THR A 223 11.07 4.00 -12.70
CA THR A 223 11.14 2.79 -13.54
C THR A 223 9.83 1.99 -13.54
N CYS A 224 9.18 1.87 -12.39
CA CYS A 224 8.06 0.96 -12.18
C CYS A 224 6.68 1.63 -12.36
N ARG A 225 6.53 2.93 -12.04
CA ARG A 225 5.20 3.55 -11.91
C ARG A 225 4.32 3.45 -13.16
N LYS A 226 4.89 3.68 -14.35
CA LYS A 226 4.14 3.56 -15.62
C LYS A 226 3.69 2.12 -15.86
N LYS A 227 4.52 1.13 -15.53
CA LYS A 227 4.19 -0.29 -15.68
C LYS A 227 3.14 -0.73 -14.64
N CYS A 228 3.24 -0.24 -13.40
CA CYS A 228 2.25 -0.45 -12.34
C CYS A 228 0.85 0.05 -12.76
N LEU A 229 0.77 1.25 -13.35
CA LEU A 229 -0.49 1.79 -13.86
C LEU A 229 -1.08 0.92 -14.98
N LYS A 230 -0.27 0.38 -15.89
CA LYS A 230 -0.77 -0.53 -16.93
C LYS A 230 -1.40 -1.79 -16.34
N ILE A 231 -0.75 -2.40 -15.36
CA ILE A 231 -1.32 -3.57 -14.65
C ILE A 231 -2.65 -3.18 -14.00
N LEU A 232 -2.69 -2.03 -13.33
CA LEU A 232 -3.90 -1.52 -12.68
C LEU A 232 -5.02 -1.22 -13.68
N HIS A 233 -4.69 -0.80 -14.91
CA HIS A 233 -5.67 -0.61 -15.99
C HIS A 233 -6.35 -1.92 -16.38
N GLU A 234 -5.57 -2.97 -16.64
CA GLU A 234 -6.12 -4.29 -17.00
C GLU A 234 -6.98 -4.88 -15.88
N VAL A 235 -6.57 -4.69 -14.61
CA VAL A 235 -7.38 -5.07 -13.43
C VAL A 235 -8.66 -4.24 -13.34
N SER A 236 -8.58 -2.93 -13.59
CA SER A 236 -9.75 -2.05 -13.51
C SER A 236 -10.83 -2.41 -14.53
N LEU A 237 -10.40 -2.88 -15.71
CA LEU A 237 -11.26 -3.36 -16.78
C LEU A 237 -11.69 -4.82 -16.60
N GLY A 238 -11.33 -5.47 -15.49
CA GLY A 238 -11.70 -6.87 -15.22
C GLY A 238 -11.08 -7.91 -16.16
N ARG A 239 -10.10 -7.51 -17.00
CA ARG A 239 -9.43 -8.40 -17.97
C ARG A 239 -8.49 -9.39 -17.29
N ILE A 240 -7.91 -8.96 -16.18
CA ILE A 240 -7.16 -9.82 -15.26
C ILE A 240 -7.66 -9.57 -13.84
N ASN A 241 -7.57 -10.58 -12.99
CA ASN A 241 -7.91 -10.47 -11.57
C ASN A 241 -6.72 -9.93 -10.74
N PRO A 242 -6.93 -9.56 -9.46
CA PRO A 242 -5.86 -9.04 -8.61
C PRO A 242 -4.67 -9.98 -8.41
N MET A 243 -4.87 -11.32 -8.39
CA MET A 243 -3.76 -12.28 -8.23
C MET A 243 -2.87 -12.32 -9.48
N GLU A 244 -3.49 -12.29 -10.66
CA GLU A 244 -2.79 -12.17 -11.94
C GLU A 244 -2.04 -10.84 -12.02
N GLY A 245 -2.68 -9.73 -11.61
CA GLY A 245 -2.03 -8.43 -11.52
C GLY A 245 -0.83 -8.41 -10.56
N LEU A 246 -0.95 -9.05 -9.39
CA LEU A 246 0.17 -9.19 -8.44
C LEU A 246 1.31 -10.00 -9.04
N THR A 247 1.00 -11.08 -9.75
CA THR A 247 2.00 -11.90 -10.45
C THR A 247 2.77 -11.08 -11.49
N LEU A 248 2.06 -10.28 -12.31
CA LEU A 248 2.72 -9.39 -13.28
C LEU A 248 3.60 -8.34 -12.59
N PHE A 249 3.16 -7.81 -11.46
CA PHE A 249 3.94 -6.85 -10.69
C PHE A 249 5.21 -7.48 -10.10
N LEU A 250 5.12 -8.66 -9.51
CA LEU A 250 6.28 -9.33 -8.92
C LEU A 250 7.31 -9.75 -9.97
N LYS A 251 6.88 -10.26 -11.12
CA LYS A 251 7.79 -10.51 -12.27
C LYS A 251 8.51 -9.25 -12.71
N MET A 252 7.75 -8.17 -12.91
CA MET A 252 8.32 -6.88 -13.27
C MET A 252 9.34 -6.39 -12.23
N MET A 253 9.03 -6.54 -10.93
CA MET A 253 9.96 -6.16 -9.86
C MET A 253 11.20 -7.06 -9.83
N GLN A 254 11.05 -8.37 -10.05
CA GLN A 254 12.17 -9.32 -10.14
C GLN A 254 13.13 -8.92 -11.26
N ASP A 255 12.64 -8.72 -12.48
CA ASP A 255 13.45 -8.33 -13.63
C ASP A 255 14.22 -7.02 -13.37
N ILE A 256 13.54 -6.01 -12.82
CA ILE A 256 14.12 -4.69 -12.55
C ILE A 256 15.17 -4.77 -11.44
N LEU A 257 14.88 -5.48 -10.35
CA LEU A 257 15.79 -5.56 -9.20
C LEU A 257 17.03 -6.41 -9.51
N ILE A 258 16.88 -7.51 -10.27
CA ILE A 258 18.02 -8.30 -10.75
C ILE A 258 18.91 -7.43 -11.63
N LYS A 259 18.33 -6.72 -12.59
CA LYS A 259 19.08 -5.82 -13.46
C LYS A 259 19.83 -4.73 -12.67
N PHE A 260 19.18 -4.10 -11.69
CA PHE A 260 19.83 -3.11 -10.84
C PHE A 260 20.97 -3.72 -10.02
N LYS A 261 20.82 -4.96 -9.56
CA LYS A 261 21.88 -5.67 -8.84
C LYS A 261 23.10 -5.91 -9.74
N GLU A 262 22.88 -6.42 -10.95
CA GLU A 262 23.95 -6.64 -11.94
C GLU A 262 24.67 -5.34 -12.30
N GLU A 263 23.92 -4.25 -12.52
CA GLU A 263 24.48 -2.92 -12.78
C GLU A 263 25.32 -2.43 -11.60
N ALA A 264 24.82 -2.53 -10.36
CA ALA A 264 25.54 -2.11 -9.16
C ALA A 264 26.80 -2.95 -8.88
N GLU A 265 26.77 -4.25 -9.15
CA GLU A 265 27.93 -5.15 -9.02
C GLU A 265 29.00 -4.85 -10.07
N SER A 266 28.60 -4.57 -11.31
CA SER A 266 29.54 -4.19 -12.38
C SER A 266 30.19 -2.82 -12.15
N GLU A 267 29.42 -1.83 -11.66
CA GLU A 267 29.96 -0.50 -11.33
C GLU A 267 30.97 -0.60 -10.17
N ASN A 268 30.71 -1.44 -9.16
CA ASN A 268 31.65 -1.72 -8.07
C ASN A 268 33.00 -2.24 -8.56
N GLN A 269 32.99 -3.17 -9.52
CA GLN A 269 34.22 -3.69 -10.12
C GLN A 269 34.97 -2.60 -10.91
N SER A 270 34.24 -1.69 -11.56
CA SER A 270 34.84 -0.58 -12.32
C SER A 270 35.44 0.52 -11.43
N VAL A 271 34.84 0.81 -10.27
CA VAL A 271 35.32 1.85 -9.33
C VAL A 271 36.61 1.44 -8.63
N LEU A 272 36.79 0.14 -8.39
CA LEU A 272 38.07 -0.42 -7.95
C LEU A 272 39.18 -0.28 -9.01
N LEU A 273 38.83 -0.03 -10.28
CA LEU A 273 39.74 0.04 -11.42
C LEU A 273 39.92 1.46 -11.99
N GLN A 274 39.04 2.43 -11.70
CA GLN A 274 39.12 3.78 -12.29
C GLN A 274 38.74 4.91 -11.31
N ASN A 275 39.68 5.85 -11.11
CA ASN A 275 39.47 7.17 -10.52
C ASN A 275 38.68 8.09 -11.48
N SER A 276 37.39 7.83 -11.69
CA SER A 276 36.56 8.67 -12.56
C SER A 276 35.94 9.86 -11.80
N LEU A 277 36.18 11.05 -12.34
CA LEU A 277 35.73 12.37 -11.86
C LEU A 277 34.22 12.64 -12.04
N ILE A 278 33.43 11.66 -12.48
CA ILE A 278 31.97 11.78 -12.61
C ILE A 278 31.33 10.83 -11.59
N ARG A 279 31.02 11.35 -10.39
CA ARG A 279 30.27 10.60 -9.37
C ARG A 279 28.83 10.37 -9.86
N LYS A 280 28.60 9.32 -10.65
CA LYS A 280 27.30 8.65 -10.62
C LYS A 280 27.00 8.27 -9.18
N LYS A 281 25.75 8.47 -8.75
CA LYS A 281 25.32 8.14 -7.39
C LYS A 281 25.28 6.62 -7.27
N PHE A 282 26.35 6.07 -6.71
CA PHE A 282 26.52 4.63 -6.52
C PHE A 282 25.39 4.08 -5.63
N ILE A 283 24.78 2.98 -6.04
CA ILE A 283 23.74 2.28 -5.27
C ILE A 283 24.37 1.02 -4.70
N SER A 284 24.33 0.87 -3.37
CA SER A 284 24.88 -0.31 -2.71
C SER A 284 24.17 -1.60 -3.15
N PRO A 285 24.87 -2.64 -3.64
CA PRO A 285 24.26 -3.95 -3.90
C PRO A 285 23.58 -4.54 -2.66
N ASN A 286 24.15 -4.29 -1.47
CA ASN A 286 23.53 -4.72 -0.21
C ASN A 286 22.16 -4.09 0.00
N LEU A 287 21.95 -2.83 -0.39
CA LEU A 287 20.63 -2.21 -0.34
C LEU A 287 19.64 -2.92 -1.27
N ILE A 288 20.09 -3.23 -2.49
CA ILE A 288 19.27 -3.93 -3.49
C ILE A 288 18.89 -5.33 -2.99
N ASP A 289 19.82 -6.07 -2.37
CA ASP A 289 19.54 -7.36 -1.75
C ASP A 289 18.48 -7.28 -0.66
N LEU A 290 18.48 -6.22 0.16
CA LEU A 290 17.44 -6.03 1.16
C LEU A 290 16.07 -5.74 0.53
N VAL A 291 16.04 -5.00 -0.57
CA VAL A 291 14.80 -4.73 -1.30
C VAL A 291 14.31 -5.98 -2.02
N ILE A 292 15.19 -6.78 -2.63
CA ILE A 292 14.86 -8.10 -3.19
C ILE A 292 14.26 -9.00 -2.09
N ASN A 293 14.91 -9.06 -0.94
CA ASN A 293 14.43 -9.87 0.19
C ASN A 293 13.04 -9.44 0.66
N GLY A 294 12.80 -8.13 0.82
CA GLY A 294 11.46 -7.66 1.21
C GLY A 294 10.40 -7.84 0.12
N THR A 295 10.80 -7.73 -1.15
CA THR A 295 9.87 -7.72 -2.29
C THR A 295 9.52 -9.11 -2.79
N LEU A 296 10.45 -10.08 -2.78
CA LEU A 296 10.32 -11.36 -3.50
C LEU A 296 10.39 -12.60 -2.59
N LEU A 297 11.20 -12.58 -1.53
CA LEU A 297 11.58 -13.79 -0.76
C LEU A 297 10.39 -14.66 -0.30
N THR A 298 9.29 -14.03 0.10
CA THR A 298 8.08 -14.72 0.60
C THR A 298 6.86 -14.49 -0.28
N THR A 299 6.95 -13.61 -1.26
CA THR A 299 5.81 -13.12 -2.05
C THR A 299 5.79 -13.75 -3.44
N PHE A 300 6.94 -14.19 -3.95
CA PHE A 300 7.12 -14.73 -5.28
C PHE A 300 7.60 -16.19 -5.22
N SER A 301 7.03 -17.03 -6.05
CA SER A 301 7.39 -18.44 -6.19
C SER A 301 8.19 -18.62 -7.47
N ASP A 302 9.48 -18.91 -7.34
CA ASP A 302 10.36 -19.12 -8.50
C ASP A 302 9.96 -20.35 -9.31
N SER A 303 9.35 -21.37 -8.69
CA SER A 303 8.94 -22.61 -9.37
C SER A 303 7.76 -22.38 -10.32
N THR A 304 6.78 -21.58 -9.91
CA THR A 304 5.58 -21.27 -10.69
C THR A 304 5.72 -19.96 -11.46
N GLN A 305 6.79 -19.20 -11.20
CA GLN A 305 6.98 -17.86 -11.73
C GLN A 305 5.73 -17.02 -11.48
N SER A 306 5.24 -16.99 -10.24
CA SER A 306 4.00 -16.30 -9.89
C SER A 306 4.04 -15.76 -8.46
N ALA A 307 3.03 -14.96 -8.10
CA ALA A 307 2.77 -14.68 -6.70
C ALA A 307 2.60 -16.01 -5.93
N SER A 308 3.21 -16.09 -4.74
CA SER A 308 3.10 -17.24 -3.85
C SER A 308 1.65 -17.39 -3.36
N ASP A 309 1.12 -18.61 -3.44
CA ASP A 309 -0.26 -18.90 -3.01
C ASP A 309 -0.42 -18.64 -1.51
N ASP A 310 0.53 -19.06 -0.68
CA ASP A 310 0.55 -18.80 0.77
C ASP A 310 0.47 -17.31 1.08
N TYR A 311 1.16 -16.49 0.27
CA TYR A 311 1.16 -15.05 0.42
C TYR A 311 -0.17 -14.43 -0.05
N ILE A 312 -0.76 -14.91 -1.15
CA ILE A 312 -2.12 -14.50 -1.56
C ILE A 312 -3.13 -14.82 -0.46
N GLN A 313 -3.14 -16.06 0.05
CA GLN A 313 -4.04 -16.48 1.13
C GLN A 313 -3.87 -15.61 2.39
N LEU A 314 -2.63 -15.21 2.69
CA LEU A 314 -2.34 -14.28 3.78
C LEU A 314 -2.98 -12.90 3.54
N LEU A 315 -2.82 -12.31 2.36
CA LEU A 315 -3.37 -11.00 2.02
C LEU A 315 -4.92 -11.02 1.95
N LEU A 316 -5.49 -12.16 1.56
CA LEU A 316 -6.93 -12.41 1.56
C LEU A 316 -7.49 -12.76 2.96
N ARG A 317 -6.63 -12.78 3.99
CA ARG A 317 -7.01 -13.03 5.40
C ARG A 317 -7.77 -14.36 5.56
N MET A 318 -7.32 -15.40 4.88
CA MET A 318 -7.98 -16.70 4.90
C MET A 318 -7.80 -17.42 6.23
N THR A 319 -8.86 -18.06 6.71
CA THR A 319 -8.82 -18.89 7.91
C THR A 319 -8.18 -20.26 7.64
N SER A 320 -7.78 -20.98 8.69
CA SER A 320 -7.20 -22.31 8.52
C SER A 320 -8.15 -23.29 7.83
N GLU A 321 -9.45 -23.19 8.09
CA GLU A 321 -10.48 -24.01 7.46
C GLU A 321 -10.61 -23.70 5.96
N GLU A 322 -10.60 -22.41 5.60
CA GLU A 322 -10.64 -21.96 4.21
C GLU A 322 -9.42 -22.45 3.42
N LYS A 323 -8.23 -22.38 4.02
CA LYS A 323 -7.00 -22.90 3.41
C LYS A 323 -7.08 -24.40 3.16
N ALA A 324 -7.54 -25.17 4.15
CA ALA A 324 -7.70 -26.61 4.02
C ALA A 324 -8.75 -27.02 2.96
N LEU A 325 -9.72 -26.15 2.65
CA LEU A 325 -10.66 -26.34 1.54
C LEU A 325 -9.99 -26.07 0.19
N CYS A 326 -9.14 -25.04 0.10
CA CYS A 326 -8.41 -24.69 -1.13
C CYS A 326 -7.46 -25.80 -1.60
N GLU A 327 -6.90 -26.58 -0.68
CA GLU A 327 -6.05 -27.73 -1.01
C GLU A 327 -6.81 -28.88 -1.71
N LYS A 328 -8.14 -28.93 -1.56
CA LYS A 328 -8.98 -30.05 -2.03
C LYS A 328 -9.76 -29.74 -3.31
N ASP A 329 -10.02 -28.47 -3.58
CA ASP A 329 -10.84 -28.02 -4.71
C ASP A 329 -10.28 -26.74 -5.34
N GLU A 330 -9.54 -26.90 -6.44
CA GLU A 330 -8.92 -25.79 -7.17
C GLU A 330 -9.95 -24.81 -7.75
N LYS A 331 -11.10 -25.31 -8.22
CA LYS A 331 -12.17 -24.43 -8.74
C LYS A 331 -12.83 -23.66 -7.59
N GLY A 332 -13.07 -24.34 -6.47
CA GLY A 332 -13.55 -23.75 -5.23
C GLY A 332 -12.60 -22.68 -4.69
N LYS A 333 -11.29 -22.91 -4.76
CA LYS A 333 -10.26 -21.95 -4.36
C LYS A 333 -10.38 -20.63 -5.10
N ILE A 334 -10.45 -20.66 -6.43
CA ILE A 334 -10.58 -19.43 -7.24
C ILE A 334 -11.86 -18.66 -6.86
N LYS A 335 -12.99 -19.37 -6.71
CA LYS A 335 -14.25 -18.75 -6.31
C LYS A 335 -14.15 -18.10 -4.93
N LEU A 336 -13.51 -18.77 -3.97
CA LEU A 336 -13.29 -18.25 -2.63
C LEU A 336 -12.37 -17.02 -2.63
N TYR A 337 -11.30 -17.04 -3.43
CA TYR A 337 -10.40 -15.89 -3.57
C TYR A 337 -11.13 -14.67 -4.10
N LEU A 338 -11.95 -14.84 -5.15
CA LEU A 338 -12.75 -13.76 -5.71
C LEU A 338 -13.78 -13.23 -4.71
N ALA A 339 -14.42 -14.10 -3.92
CA ALA A 339 -15.31 -13.67 -2.85
C ALA A 339 -14.57 -12.82 -1.79
N LYS A 340 -13.40 -13.26 -1.32
CA LYS A 340 -12.55 -12.48 -0.40
C LYS A 340 -12.14 -11.14 -1.00
N ILE A 341 -11.78 -11.11 -2.29
CA ILE A 341 -11.44 -9.86 -2.98
C ILE A 341 -12.60 -8.87 -2.92
N MET A 342 -13.83 -9.31 -3.18
CA MET A 342 -15.01 -8.44 -3.13
C MET A 342 -15.26 -7.90 -1.70
N ASP A 343 -15.12 -8.75 -0.69
CA ASP A 343 -15.26 -8.34 0.72
C ASP A 343 -14.23 -7.27 1.09
N ILE A 344 -12.97 -7.50 0.70
CA ILE A 344 -11.86 -6.57 0.97
C ILE A 344 -12.02 -5.27 0.16
N GLN A 345 -12.49 -5.35 -1.09
CA GLN A 345 -12.78 -4.17 -1.90
C GLN A 345 -13.81 -3.28 -1.21
N ASN A 346 -14.92 -3.85 -0.72
CA ASN A 346 -15.93 -3.12 0.02
C ASN A 346 -15.36 -2.45 1.28
N GLU A 347 -14.49 -3.14 2.02
CA GLU A 347 -13.78 -2.57 3.18
C GLU A 347 -12.87 -1.40 2.77
N ILE A 348 -12.08 -1.54 1.71
CA ILE A 348 -11.17 -0.50 1.22
C ILE A 348 -11.93 0.75 0.78
N LEU A 349 -13.07 0.58 0.10
CA LEU A 349 -13.88 1.68 -0.43
C LEU A 349 -14.79 2.33 0.61
N THR A 350 -14.85 1.78 1.82
CA THR A 350 -15.60 2.40 2.91
C THR A 350 -14.93 3.70 3.35
N SER A 351 -15.71 4.79 3.29
CA SER A 351 -15.29 6.13 3.75
C SER A 351 -15.00 6.14 5.25
N LYS A 352 -13.99 6.92 5.68
CA LYS A 352 -13.67 7.12 7.10
C LYS A 352 -14.84 7.68 7.92
N ASN A 353 -15.76 8.41 7.28
CA ASN A 353 -16.89 9.06 7.93
C ASN A 353 -18.21 8.30 7.75
N GLY A 354 -18.19 7.09 7.16
CA GLY A 354 -19.40 6.30 6.90
C GLY A 354 -20.29 6.84 5.77
N GLU A 355 -20.00 8.02 5.22
CA GLU A 355 -20.64 8.52 4.00
C GLU A 355 -20.06 7.79 2.78
N PHE A 356 -20.78 6.78 2.31
CA PHE A 356 -20.56 6.18 1.00
C PHE A 356 -21.06 7.15 -0.08
N VAL A 357 -20.21 7.65 -0.97
CA VAL A 357 -20.61 8.24 -2.26
C VAL A 357 -19.40 8.11 -3.22
N PRO A 358 -19.54 7.59 -4.46
CA PRO A 358 -20.74 7.55 -5.30
C PRO A 358 -21.18 6.17 -5.81
N GLY A 359 -22.47 6.12 -6.16
CA GLY A 359 -23.17 4.96 -6.69
C GLY A 359 -22.62 4.43 -8.01
N LEU A 360 -22.63 3.09 -8.07
CA LEU A 360 -22.50 2.25 -9.26
C LEU A 360 -23.79 2.26 -10.08
#